data_AF-A0A817WN12-F1
#
_entry.id   AF-A0A817WN12-F1
#
_cell.length_a   1.000
_cell.length_b   1.000
_cell.length_c   1.000
_cell.angle_alpha   90.00
_cell.angle_beta   90.00
_cell.angle_gamma   90.00
#
_symmetry.space_group_name_H-M   'P 1'
#
loop_
_entity.id
_entity.type
_entity.pdbx_description
1 polymer ?
#
loop_
_entity_poly.entity_id
_entity_poly.type
_entity_poly.pdbx_seq_one_letter_code
_entity_poly.pdbx_strand_id
1 'polypeptide(L)'
;MGTCSHAILEDLPNELFYYIFTLIDIQDLYKAFWGLNSRLNNIFQFCQNLSLVFDDKVDPVLMKFYAPYVTRLVVQTSTYCDFNQFPNLRVLILCIENSRQLSQIHPDTIPNLTHLSFLWASQFTLPEKLTQQIFSNEFPLLGYVNLGRIKESFSDSWIMSSHLRFVSILSCRPMFISVILAACPNLDHLQVHIICDDNTAT
;
A
#
# COMPACT_ATOMS: atom_id res chain seq x y z
N MET A 1 -0.07 -30.76 44.82
CA MET A 1 1.14 -30.17 44.20
C MET A 1 0.82 -29.93 42.74
N GLY A 2 0.51 -28.69 42.37
CA GLY A 2 0.25 -28.33 40.98
C GLY A 2 1.59 -28.22 40.26
N THR A 3 1.85 -29.10 39.30
CA THR A 3 2.98 -28.96 38.38
C THR A 3 2.71 -27.74 37.50
N CYS A 4 3.48 -26.68 37.69
CA CYS A 4 3.49 -25.54 36.78
C CYS A 4 4.02 -26.07 35.44
N SER A 5 3.13 -26.28 34.47
CA SER A 5 3.51 -26.66 33.12
C SER A 5 4.23 -25.46 32.49
N HIS A 6 5.53 -25.59 32.27
CA HIS A 6 6.27 -24.64 31.44
C HIS A 6 5.71 -24.72 30.03
N ALA A 7 4.90 -23.74 29.64
CA ALA A 7 4.53 -23.55 28.25
C ALA A 7 5.76 -23.02 27.52
N ILE A 8 6.26 -23.79 26.55
CA ILE A 8 7.24 -23.30 25.60
C ILE A 8 6.52 -22.67 24.41
N LEU A 9 7.21 -21.82 23.65
CA LEU A 9 6.63 -21.09 22.53
C LEU A 9 5.94 -22.04 21.53
N GLU A 10 6.53 -23.22 21.33
CA GLU A 10 6.02 -24.29 20.48
C GLU A 10 4.68 -24.87 20.94
N ASP A 11 4.29 -24.68 22.20
CA ASP A 11 2.99 -25.13 22.70
C ASP A 11 1.85 -24.18 22.31
N LEU A 12 2.16 -22.99 21.80
CA LEU A 12 1.12 -22.05 21.37
C LEU A 12 0.38 -22.58 20.13
N PRO A 13 -0.96 -22.41 20.09
CA PRO A 13 -1.77 -22.77 18.93
C PRO A 13 -1.47 -21.87 17.73
N ASN A 14 -1.69 -22.38 16.52
CA ASN A 14 -1.37 -21.70 15.27
C ASN A 14 -2.11 -20.36 15.13
N GLU A 15 -3.33 -20.27 15.65
CA GLU A 15 -4.19 -19.09 15.66
C GLU A 15 -3.50 -17.90 16.34
N LEU A 16 -2.77 -18.15 17.43
CA LEU A 16 -2.01 -17.09 18.10
C LEU A 16 -0.83 -16.64 17.26
N PHE A 17 -0.14 -17.57 16.58
CA PHE A 17 0.94 -17.18 15.66
C PHE A 17 0.42 -16.37 14.48
N TYR A 18 -0.70 -16.76 13.88
CA TYR A 18 -1.33 -15.96 12.83
C TYR A 18 -1.63 -14.56 13.32
N TYR A 19 -2.21 -14.41 14.50
CA TYR A 19 -2.47 -13.10 15.09
C TYR A 19 -1.19 -12.31 15.32
N ILE A 20 -0.19 -12.88 16.00
CA ILE A 20 1.09 -12.23 16.29
C ILE A 20 1.81 -11.79 15.02
N PHE A 21 1.87 -12.66 14.01
CA PHE A 21 2.57 -12.38 12.75
C PHE A 21 1.92 -11.25 11.96
N THR A 22 0.63 -10.96 12.16
CA THR A 22 0.01 -9.77 11.55
C THR A 22 0.40 -8.45 12.21
N LEU A 23 0.98 -8.50 13.41
CA LEU A 23 1.33 -7.31 14.19
C LEU A 23 2.81 -6.91 14.06
N ILE A 24 3.66 -7.78 13.54
CA ILE A 24 5.11 -7.60 13.50
C ILE A 24 5.56 -7.42 12.05
N ASP A 25 6.57 -6.58 11.85
CA ASP A 25 7.22 -6.43 10.55
C ASP A 25 7.82 -7.76 10.06
N ILE A 26 7.63 -8.06 8.78
CA ILE A 26 8.06 -9.33 8.20
C ILE A 26 9.58 -9.55 8.29
N GLN A 27 10.40 -8.49 8.27
CA GLN A 27 11.85 -8.61 8.41
C GLN A 27 12.22 -9.11 9.81
N ASP A 28 11.54 -8.60 10.84
CA ASP A 28 11.75 -9.01 12.23
C ASP A 28 11.20 -10.40 12.49
N LEU A 29 10.03 -10.73 11.91
CA LEU A 29 9.48 -12.08 11.95
C LEU A 29 10.44 -13.09 11.33
N TYR A 30 10.99 -12.78 10.16
CA TYR A 30 11.94 -13.66 9.50
C TYR A 30 13.18 -13.86 10.36
N LYS A 31 13.78 -12.79 10.89
CA LYS A 31 14.96 -12.89 11.77
C LYS A 31 14.70 -13.68 13.05
N ALA A 32 13.52 -13.54 13.64
CA ALA A 32 13.18 -14.15 14.92
C ALA A 32 12.74 -15.61 14.78
N PHE A 33 11.92 -15.94 13.78
CA PHE A 33 11.22 -17.23 13.71
C PHE A 33 11.67 -18.13 12.57
N TRP A 34 12.30 -17.61 11.52
CA TRP A 34 12.66 -18.43 10.37
C TRP A 34 13.72 -19.46 10.72
N GLY A 35 13.46 -20.72 10.37
CA GLY A 35 14.38 -21.82 10.61
C GLY A 35 14.36 -22.36 12.05
N LEU A 36 13.54 -21.81 12.95
CA LEU A 36 13.38 -22.36 14.31
C LEU A 36 12.76 -23.77 14.26
N ASN A 37 11.66 -23.93 13.52
CA ASN A 37 11.08 -25.24 13.23
C ASN A 37 10.18 -25.18 11.98
N SER A 38 9.89 -26.34 11.41
CA SER A 38 9.10 -26.45 10.18
C SER A 38 7.65 -25.96 10.34
N ARG A 39 7.06 -26.06 11.54
CA ARG A 39 5.70 -25.57 11.81
C ARG A 39 5.64 -24.06 11.66
N LEU A 40 6.56 -23.32 12.28
CA LEU A 40 6.62 -21.86 12.19
C LEU A 40 6.90 -21.39 10.76
N ASN A 41 7.79 -22.08 10.04
CA ASN A 41 8.04 -21.79 8.63
C ASN A 41 6.76 -21.96 7.79
N ASN A 42 5.97 -23.01 8.04
CA ASN A 42 4.70 -23.21 7.35
C ASN A 42 3.71 -22.08 7.69
N ILE A 43 3.53 -21.75 8.97
CA ILE A 43 2.63 -20.66 9.41
C ILE A 43 3.02 -19.36 8.72
N PHE A 44 4.32 -19.05 8.65
CA PHE A 44 4.84 -17.88 7.97
C PHE A 44 4.42 -17.82 6.49
N GLN A 45 4.51 -18.94 5.77
CA GLN A 45 4.13 -19.04 4.36
C GLN A 45 2.62 -18.92 4.11
N PHE A 46 1.79 -19.30 5.08
CA PHE A 46 0.33 -19.22 4.97
C PHE A 46 -0.27 -17.91 5.53
N CYS A 47 0.55 -17.04 6.12
CA CYS A 47 0.07 -15.74 6.60
C CYS A 47 -0.30 -14.83 5.42
N GLN A 48 -1.58 -14.48 5.32
CA GLN A 48 -2.11 -13.70 4.20
C GLN A 48 -1.99 -12.17 4.36
N ASN A 49 -1.48 -11.69 5.49
CA ASN A 49 -1.51 -10.27 5.87
C ASN A 49 -0.14 -9.76 6.35
N LEU A 50 0.95 -10.32 5.83
CA LEU A 50 2.28 -9.87 6.24
C LEU A 50 2.58 -8.47 5.71
N SER A 51 3.13 -7.65 6.59
CA SER A 51 3.50 -6.26 6.31
C SER A 51 5.02 -6.10 6.30
N LEU A 52 5.52 -5.33 5.33
CA LEU A 52 6.90 -4.87 5.27
C LEU A 52 6.96 -3.35 5.35
N VAL A 53 7.77 -2.83 6.26
CA VAL A 53 8.24 -1.45 6.28
C VAL A 53 9.60 -1.41 5.57
N PHE A 54 9.59 -0.86 4.36
CA PHE A 54 10.79 -0.72 3.54
C PHE A 54 11.49 0.60 3.85
N ASP A 55 12.65 0.50 4.49
CA ASP A 55 13.57 1.59 4.82
C ASP A 55 15.02 1.25 4.44
N ASP A 56 15.97 2.12 4.78
CA ASP A 56 17.40 1.93 4.46
C ASP A 56 18.08 0.79 5.24
N LYS A 57 17.37 0.14 6.17
CA LYS A 57 17.87 -0.98 7.00
C LYS A 57 17.38 -2.33 6.48
N VAL A 58 16.52 -2.35 5.47
CA VAL A 58 16.09 -3.60 4.83
C VAL A 58 17.30 -4.28 4.21
N ASP A 59 17.48 -5.54 4.57
CA ASP A 59 18.51 -6.38 3.97
C ASP A 59 17.97 -6.93 2.63
N PRO A 60 18.52 -6.51 1.48
CA PRO A 60 18.04 -6.92 0.17
C PRO A 60 18.29 -8.41 -0.12
N VAL A 61 19.23 -9.04 0.58
CA VAL A 61 19.48 -10.48 0.48
C VAL A 61 18.37 -11.24 1.19
N LEU A 62 18.01 -10.81 2.40
CA LEU A 62 16.93 -11.44 3.16
C LEU A 62 15.56 -11.23 2.53
N MET A 63 15.34 -10.05 1.94
CA MET A 63 14.06 -9.69 1.32
C MET A 63 13.57 -10.70 0.29
N LYS A 64 14.48 -11.32 -0.46
CA LYS A 64 14.12 -12.35 -1.47
C LYS A 64 13.37 -13.54 -0.88
N PHE A 65 13.56 -13.85 0.39
CA PHE A 65 12.93 -15.00 1.03
C PHE A 65 11.49 -14.72 1.49
N TYR A 66 11.16 -13.45 1.76
CA TYR A 66 9.86 -13.11 2.34
C TYR A 66 9.01 -12.17 1.48
N ALA A 67 9.61 -11.49 0.48
CA ALA A 67 8.88 -10.60 -0.43
C ALA A 67 7.66 -11.24 -1.11
N PRO A 68 7.69 -12.53 -1.53
CA PRO A 68 6.51 -13.17 -2.11
C PRO A 68 5.30 -13.24 -1.18
N TYR A 69 5.49 -13.19 0.14
CA TYR A 69 4.41 -13.27 1.13
C TYR A 69 3.93 -11.90 1.61
N VAL A 70 4.60 -10.81 1.21
CA VAL A 70 4.21 -9.46 1.57
C VAL A 70 2.94 -9.07 0.82
N THR A 71 1.92 -8.68 1.58
CA THR A 71 0.65 -8.16 1.05
C THR A 71 0.46 -6.68 1.36
N ARG A 72 1.22 -6.16 2.34
CA ARG A 72 1.25 -4.74 2.69
C ARG A 72 2.68 -4.22 2.68
N LEU A 73 2.93 -3.19 1.87
CA LEU A 73 4.23 -2.54 1.75
C LEU A 73 4.11 -1.07 2.16
N VAL A 74 4.95 -0.65 3.11
CA VAL A 74 5.10 0.76 3.50
C VAL A 74 6.50 1.21 3.14
N VAL A 75 6.64 2.11 2.18
CA VAL A 75 7.95 2.61 1.74
C VAL A 75 8.24 3.93 2.43
N GLN A 76 9.26 3.91 3.30
CA GLN A 76 9.68 5.04 4.14
C GLN A 76 11.03 5.62 3.73
N THR A 77 11.55 5.22 2.57
CA THR A 77 12.84 5.68 2.03
C THR A 77 12.73 6.11 0.57
N SER A 78 13.65 6.98 0.14
CA SER A 78 13.90 7.28 -1.27
C SER A 78 14.78 6.22 -1.95
N THR A 79 15.29 5.23 -1.21
CA THR A 79 16.01 4.09 -1.79
C THR A 79 15.11 3.30 -2.74
N TYR A 80 15.69 2.82 -3.84
CA TYR A 80 14.95 2.08 -4.86
C TYR A 80 14.39 0.77 -4.27
N CYS A 81 13.07 0.62 -4.40
CA CYS A 81 12.33 -0.59 -4.09
C CYS A 81 11.72 -1.08 -5.40
N ASP A 82 11.93 -2.36 -5.75
CA ASP A 82 11.38 -2.97 -6.95
C ASP A 82 10.06 -3.66 -6.60
N PHE A 83 8.94 -3.11 -7.09
CA PHE A 83 7.62 -3.61 -6.78
C PHE A 83 7.31 -4.98 -7.39
N ASN A 84 8.05 -5.41 -8.42
CA ASN A 84 7.89 -6.74 -9.02
C ASN A 84 8.25 -7.88 -8.05
N GLN A 85 8.98 -7.58 -6.97
CA GLN A 85 9.34 -8.58 -5.95
C GLN A 85 8.14 -8.96 -5.06
N PHE A 86 7.04 -8.22 -5.12
CA PHE A 86 5.86 -8.39 -4.27
C PHE A 86 4.62 -8.78 -5.08
N PRO A 87 4.55 -10.00 -5.65
CA PRO A 87 3.45 -10.42 -6.52
C PRO A 87 2.07 -10.45 -5.85
N ASN A 88 2.05 -10.56 -4.52
CA ASN A 88 0.83 -10.60 -3.71
C ASN A 88 0.50 -9.26 -3.06
N LEU A 89 1.16 -8.17 -3.49
CA LEU A 89 0.96 -6.85 -2.92
C LEU A 89 -0.48 -6.35 -3.13
N ARG A 90 -1.16 -6.04 -2.02
CA ARG A 90 -2.54 -5.53 -1.98
C ARG A 90 -2.61 -4.11 -1.45
N VAL A 91 -1.69 -3.72 -0.58
CA VAL A 91 -1.67 -2.40 0.07
C VAL A 91 -0.31 -1.78 -0.14
N LEU A 92 -0.27 -0.65 -0.85
CA LEU A 92 0.94 0.15 -1.04
C LEU A 92 0.79 1.51 -0.36
N ILE A 93 1.73 1.83 0.53
CA ILE A 93 1.79 3.11 1.21
C ILE A 93 3.16 3.73 0.94
N LEU A 94 3.18 4.91 0.30
CA LEU A 94 4.39 5.67 0.03
C LEU A 94 4.44 6.87 0.98
N CYS A 95 5.51 6.95 1.78
CA CYS A 95 5.75 8.10 2.64
C CYS A 95 6.49 9.20 1.90
N ILE A 96 7.56 8.84 1.18
CA ILE A 96 8.47 9.80 0.51
C ILE A 96 8.20 9.86 -0.99
N GLU A 97 8.23 11.08 -1.55
CA GLU A 97 8.12 11.25 -2.99
C GLU A 97 9.37 10.74 -3.71
N ASN A 98 9.15 9.78 -4.61
CA ASN A 98 10.19 9.25 -5.47
C ASN A 98 9.61 8.90 -6.83
N SER A 99 10.00 9.66 -7.85
CA SER A 99 9.52 9.49 -9.23
C SER A 99 9.78 8.08 -9.79
N ARG A 100 10.89 7.42 -9.41
CA ARG A 100 11.20 6.04 -9.82
C ARG A 100 10.29 5.01 -9.16
N GLN A 101 9.83 5.25 -7.94
CA GLN A 101 8.85 4.38 -7.28
C GLN A 101 7.45 4.64 -7.87
N LEU A 102 7.08 5.90 -8.08
CA LEU A 102 5.82 6.27 -8.72
C LEU A 102 5.67 5.66 -10.13
N SER A 103 6.74 5.63 -10.92
CA SER A 103 6.71 5.04 -12.27
C SER A 103 6.50 3.52 -12.29
N GLN A 104 6.70 2.83 -11.17
CA GLN A 104 6.47 1.39 -11.03
C GLN A 104 5.02 1.06 -10.65
N ILE A 105 4.22 2.06 -10.25
CA ILE A 105 2.80 1.85 -9.93
C ILE A 105 2.06 1.66 -11.24
N HIS A 106 1.93 0.39 -11.65
CA HIS A 106 1.28 -0.01 -12.88
C HIS A 106 0.44 -1.27 -12.62
N PRO A 107 -0.73 -1.42 -13.28
CA PRO A 107 -1.55 -2.63 -13.16
C PRO A 107 -0.78 -3.92 -13.46
N ASP A 108 0.14 -3.89 -14.41
CA ASP A 108 0.96 -5.07 -14.76
C ASP A 108 1.99 -5.45 -13.67
N THR A 109 2.44 -4.48 -12.88
CA THR A 109 3.45 -4.68 -11.82
C THR A 109 2.81 -5.09 -10.51
N ILE A 110 1.66 -4.51 -10.17
CA ILE A 110 0.92 -4.74 -8.92
C ILE A 110 -0.57 -4.96 -9.20
N PRO A 111 -0.93 -6.06 -9.89
CA PRO A 111 -2.30 -6.29 -10.39
C PRO A 111 -3.33 -6.48 -9.27
N ASN A 112 -2.89 -6.87 -8.07
CA ASN A 112 -3.74 -7.18 -6.94
C ASN A 112 -3.95 -5.99 -5.99
N LEU A 113 -3.57 -4.77 -6.41
CA LEU A 113 -3.63 -3.59 -5.56
C LEU A 113 -5.08 -3.23 -5.21
N THR A 114 -5.36 -3.17 -3.91
CA THR A 114 -6.66 -2.81 -3.34
C THR A 114 -6.65 -1.46 -2.65
N HIS A 115 -5.48 -1.06 -2.13
CA HIS A 115 -5.28 0.19 -1.39
C HIS A 115 -3.99 0.86 -1.85
N LEU A 116 -4.09 2.13 -2.23
CA LEU A 116 -2.95 2.99 -2.53
C LEU A 116 -3.02 4.25 -1.65
N SER A 117 -1.94 4.57 -0.94
CA SER A 117 -1.89 5.77 -0.09
C SER A 117 -0.56 6.49 -0.18
N PHE A 118 -0.63 7.82 -0.16
CA PHE A 118 0.50 8.72 -0.01
C PHE A 118 0.37 9.43 1.34
N LEU A 119 1.26 9.14 2.30
CA LEU A 119 1.10 9.65 3.68
C LEU A 119 1.36 11.16 3.79
N TRP A 120 2.32 11.69 3.04
CA TRP A 120 2.54 13.13 2.91
C TRP A 120 1.98 13.67 1.62
N ALA A 121 0.72 13.30 1.33
CA ALA A 121 -0.05 13.64 0.13
C ALA A 121 0.17 15.08 -0.39
N SER A 122 0.33 16.06 0.49
CA SER A 122 0.60 17.46 0.11
C SER A 122 1.90 17.70 -0.66
N GLN A 123 2.89 16.83 -0.50
CA GLN A 123 4.18 16.88 -1.20
C GLN A 123 4.16 16.12 -2.53
N PHE A 124 3.19 15.22 -2.73
CA PHE A 124 3.12 14.42 -3.94
C PHE A 124 2.28 15.13 -4.99
N THR A 125 2.82 15.27 -6.20
CA THR A 125 1.99 15.52 -7.38
C THR A 125 1.90 14.23 -8.18
N LEU A 126 0.70 13.68 -8.27
CA LEU A 126 0.50 12.41 -8.95
C LEU A 126 0.82 12.55 -10.45
N PRO A 127 1.58 11.61 -11.04
CA PRO A 127 1.74 11.57 -12.48
C PRO A 127 0.37 11.44 -13.16
N GLU A 128 0.22 12.15 -14.28
CA GLU A 128 -1.02 12.17 -15.05
C GLU A 128 -1.44 10.77 -15.50
N LYS A 129 -0.49 10.01 -16.06
CA LYS A 129 -0.74 8.62 -16.47
C LYS A 129 -1.31 7.81 -15.31
N LEU A 130 -0.65 7.82 -14.15
CA LEU A 130 -1.12 7.08 -12.97
C LEU A 130 -2.53 7.53 -12.53
N THR A 131 -2.81 8.84 -12.57
CA THR A 131 -4.14 9.39 -12.30
C THR A 131 -5.18 8.79 -13.24
N GLN A 132 -4.91 8.82 -14.55
CA GLN A 132 -5.80 8.26 -15.56
C GLN A 132 -6.06 6.76 -15.33
N GLN A 133 -5.02 5.98 -15.04
CA GLN A 133 -5.14 4.54 -14.79
C GLN A 133 -6.04 4.23 -13.59
N ILE A 134 -5.91 5.01 -12.50
CA ILE A 134 -6.74 4.88 -11.29
C ILE A 134 -8.21 5.17 -11.58
N PHE A 135 -8.50 6.28 -12.27
CA PHE A 135 -9.88 6.72 -12.52
C PHE A 135 -10.52 6.08 -13.77
N SER A 136 -9.77 5.29 -14.55
CA SER A 136 -10.26 4.56 -15.73
C SER A 136 -10.33 3.04 -15.54
N ASN A 137 -10.41 2.59 -14.28
CA ASN A 137 -10.58 1.18 -13.91
C ASN A 137 -9.45 0.24 -14.37
N GLU A 138 -8.24 0.75 -14.63
CA GLU A 138 -7.12 -0.11 -15.02
C GLU A 138 -6.58 -0.94 -13.84
N PHE A 139 -6.84 -0.50 -12.60
CA PHE A 139 -6.62 -1.31 -11.41
C PHE A 139 -7.93 -2.00 -10.98
N PRO A 140 -8.14 -3.28 -11.31
CA PRO A 140 -9.45 -3.92 -11.20
C PRO A 140 -9.90 -4.16 -9.76
N LEU A 141 -8.99 -4.13 -8.78
CA LEU A 141 -9.32 -4.38 -7.37
C LEU A 141 -9.17 -3.13 -6.49
N LEU A 142 -8.77 -1.98 -7.07
CA LEU A 142 -8.46 -0.78 -6.31
C LEU A 142 -9.74 -0.13 -5.79
N GLY A 143 -9.98 -0.28 -4.50
CA GLY A 143 -11.16 0.27 -3.82
C GLY A 143 -10.85 1.52 -3.00
N TYR A 144 -9.60 1.69 -2.57
CA TYR A 144 -9.18 2.78 -1.69
C TYR A 144 -8.00 3.54 -2.28
N VAL A 145 -8.15 4.86 -2.39
CA VAL A 145 -7.05 5.76 -2.71
C VAL A 145 -7.00 6.95 -1.77
N ASN A 146 -5.82 7.23 -1.24
CA ASN A 146 -5.49 8.50 -0.60
C ASN A 146 -4.32 9.12 -1.35
N LEU A 147 -4.65 10.02 -2.28
CA LEU A 147 -3.76 10.58 -3.26
C LEU A 147 -3.27 11.95 -2.82
N GLY A 148 -2.12 12.32 -3.37
CA GLY A 148 -1.58 13.67 -3.27
C GLY A 148 -2.37 14.71 -4.05
N ARG A 149 -1.65 15.74 -4.49
CA ARG A 149 -2.16 16.70 -5.46
C ARG A 149 -2.35 16.01 -6.80
N ILE A 150 -3.52 16.22 -7.42
CA ILE A 150 -3.80 15.71 -8.76
C ILE A 150 -3.70 16.86 -9.76
N LYS A 151 -3.08 16.62 -10.91
CA LYS A 151 -3.09 17.57 -12.03
C LYS A 151 -4.46 17.54 -12.71
N GLU A 152 -5.14 18.67 -12.69
CA GLU A 152 -6.57 18.79 -13.05
C GLU A 152 -6.85 18.88 -14.56
N SER A 153 -5.82 18.79 -15.41
CA SER A 153 -5.92 19.08 -16.85
C SER A 153 -6.52 17.97 -17.71
N PHE A 154 -6.93 16.83 -17.15
CA PHE A 154 -7.28 15.63 -17.91
C PHE A 154 -8.54 14.90 -17.42
N SER A 155 -9.46 15.61 -16.77
CA SER A 155 -10.76 15.06 -16.34
C SER A 155 -11.53 14.37 -17.46
N ASP A 156 -11.38 14.86 -18.69
CA ASP A 156 -12.25 14.51 -19.82
C ASP A 156 -11.89 13.15 -20.44
N SER A 157 -10.79 12.52 -20.01
CA SER A 157 -10.32 11.23 -20.54
C SER A 157 -10.65 10.03 -19.65
N TRP A 158 -11.31 10.25 -18.50
CA TRP A 158 -11.60 9.18 -17.54
C TRP A 158 -12.80 8.34 -17.98
N ILE A 159 -12.62 7.02 -18.05
CA ILE A 159 -13.59 6.08 -18.63
C ILE A 159 -14.57 5.50 -17.58
N MET A 160 -14.45 5.95 -16.32
CA MET A 160 -15.12 5.46 -15.10
C MET A 160 -14.40 4.29 -14.42
N SER A 161 -14.29 4.38 -13.09
CA SER A 161 -13.76 3.38 -12.18
C SER A 161 -14.88 2.84 -11.28
N SER A 162 -15.30 1.61 -11.53
CA SER A 162 -16.44 0.99 -10.82
C SER A 162 -16.06 0.37 -9.47
N HIS A 163 -14.77 0.21 -9.18
CA HIS A 163 -14.27 -0.43 -7.96
C HIS A 163 -13.93 0.56 -6.84
N LEU A 164 -13.58 1.81 -7.18
CA LEU A 164 -13.28 2.82 -6.18
C LEU A 164 -14.49 3.05 -5.27
N ARG A 165 -14.23 3.00 -3.95
CA ARG A 165 -15.18 3.24 -2.85
C ARG A 165 -14.75 4.39 -1.97
N PHE A 166 -13.43 4.59 -1.81
CA PHE A 166 -12.87 5.68 -1.03
C PHE A 166 -11.86 6.44 -1.88
N VAL A 167 -12.04 7.76 -1.96
CA VAL A 167 -11.11 8.68 -2.63
C VAL A 167 -10.81 9.84 -1.68
N SER A 168 -9.55 10.01 -1.33
CA SER A 168 -9.02 11.21 -0.67
C SER A 168 -8.00 11.89 -1.59
N ILE A 169 -8.13 13.19 -1.81
CA ILE A 169 -7.25 13.96 -2.71
C ILE A 169 -6.97 15.37 -2.18
N LEU A 170 -5.93 16.01 -2.73
CA LEU A 170 -5.73 17.45 -2.63
C LEU A 170 -6.01 18.13 -3.96
N SER A 171 -6.79 19.21 -3.96
CA SER A 171 -7.12 20.00 -5.16
C SER A 171 -7.25 21.49 -4.82
N CYS A 172 -6.90 22.35 -5.77
CA CYS A 172 -7.11 23.79 -5.67
C CYS A 172 -8.43 24.26 -6.34
N ARG A 173 -9.15 23.36 -7.03
CA ARG A 173 -10.40 23.67 -7.72
C ARG A 173 -11.55 22.77 -7.25
N PRO A 174 -12.52 23.33 -6.49
CA PRO A 174 -13.70 22.60 -6.04
C PRO A 174 -14.53 21.95 -7.16
N MET A 175 -14.45 22.48 -8.38
CA MET A 175 -15.15 21.91 -9.55
C MET A 175 -14.68 20.50 -9.91
N PHE A 176 -13.50 20.07 -9.46
CA PHE A 176 -12.99 18.73 -9.72
C PHE A 176 -13.76 17.63 -8.96
N ILE A 177 -14.53 18.00 -7.94
CA ILE A 177 -15.39 17.10 -7.18
C ILE A 177 -16.41 16.41 -8.10
N SER A 178 -17.08 17.17 -8.98
CA SER A 178 -18.11 16.60 -9.87
C SER A 178 -17.51 15.63 -10.89
N VAL A 179 -16.29 15.89 -11.36
CA VAL A 179 -15.54 14.99 -12.24
C VAL A 179 -15.27 13.66 -11.55
N ILE A 180 -14.76 13.70 -10.31
CA ILE A 180 -14.46 12.48 -9.54
C ILE A 180 -15.73 11.66 -9.31
N LEU A 181 -16.82 12.33 -8.93
CA LEU A 181 -18.11 11.65 -8.72
C LEU A 181 -18.65 11.03 -10.02
N ALA A 182 -18.49 11.70 -11.16
CA ALA A 182 -18.86 11.13 -12.45
C ALA A 182 -18.00 9.92 -12.84
N ALA A 183 -16.69 9.96 -12.54
CA ALA A 183 -15.79 8.86 -12.82
C ALA A 183 -15.92 7.70 -11.82
N CYS A 184 -16.39 7.93 -10.60
CA CYS A 184 -16.48 6.89 -9.56
C CYS A 184 -17.94 6.67 -9.15
N PRO A 185 -18.75 5.94 -9.96
CA PRO A 185 -20.20 5.82 -9.73
C PRO A 185 -20.57 5.11 -8.43
N ASN A 186 -19.67 4.31 -7.87
CA ASN A 186 -19.90 3.50 -6.68
C ASN A 186 -19.15 4.06 -5.46
N LEU A 187 -18.78 5.34 -5.46
CA LEU A 187 -18.00 5.93 -4.39
C LEU A 187 -18.82 6.06 -3.09
N ASP A 188 -18.35 5.47 -2.00
CA ASP A 188 -18.96 5.55 -0.67
C ASP A 188 -18.47 6.77 0.10
N HIS A 189 -17.21 7.17 -0.12
CA HIS A 189 -16.56 8.26 0.58
C HIS A 189 -15.66 9.09 -0.34
N LEU A 190 -15.85 10.40 -0.29
CA LEU A 190 -15.01 11.39 -0.95
C LEU A 190 -14.50 12.39 0.06
N GLN A 191 -13.18 12.50 0.17
CA GLN A 191 -12.49 13.52 0.95
C GLN A 191 -11.68 14.41 0.00
N VAL A 192 -11.96 15.71 0.00
CA VAL A 192 -11.21 16.69 -0.79
C VAL A 192 -10.65 17.74 0.14
N HIS A 193 -9.33 17.80 0.20
CA HIS A 193 -8.61 18.85 0.91
C HIS A 193 -8.36 20.01 -0.06
N ILE A 194 -9.09 21.11 0.14
CA ILE A 194 -8.93 22.31 -0.65
C ILE A 194 -7.66 23.02 -0.21
N ILE A 195 -6.71 23.17 -1.13
CA ILE A 195 -5.49 23.96 -0.93
C ILE A 195 -5.64 25.30 -1.66
N CYS A 196 -5.44 26.40 -0.94
CA CYS A 196 -5.23 27.71 -1.56
C CYS A 196 -3.76 27.81 -1.95
N ASP A 197 -3.46 28.00 -3.23
CA ASP A 197 -2.11 28.38 -3.63
C ASP A 197 -1.87 29.81 -3.14
N ASP A 198 -1.06 29.98 -2.10
CA ASP A 198 -0.57 31.29 -1.63
C ASP A 198 0.46 31.91 -2.60
N ASN A 199 0.21 31.82 -3.91
CA ASN A 199 0.99 32.51 -4.94
C ASN A 199 0.30 33.81 -5.36
N THR A 200 -0.09 34.61 -4.38
CA THR A 200 -0.30 36.06 -4.57
C THR A 200 0.64 36.83 -3.66
N ALA A 201 1.95 36.71 -3.93
CA ALA A 201 2.92 37.68 -3.48
C ALA A 201 3.96 37.92 -4.58
N THR A 202 3.76 39.07 -5.25
CA THR A 202 4.64 39.84 -6.14
C THR A 202 5.04 39.25 -7.50
#